data_AF-A0AAE6X1R7-F1
#
_entry.id   AF-A0AAE6X1R7-F1
#
_cell.length_a   1.000
_cell.length_b   1.000
_cell.length_c   1.000
_cell.angle_alpha   90.00
_cell.angle_beta   90.00
_cell.angle_gamma   90.00
#
_symmetry.space_group_name_H-M   'P 1'
#
loop_
_entity.id
_entity.type
_entity.pdbx_description
1 polymer ?
#
loop_
_entity_poly.entity_id
_entity_poly.type
_entity_poly.pdbx_seq_one_letter_code
_entity_poly.pdbx_strand_id
1 'polypeptide(L)'
;MRMFKKATGYTFYEYILSRRIAYASQYLLYTDISIIDLTFVLNFQSQEAFSRRFKSVYGLPPGKYRKLMSGLANDNKGEELMTSENIKGWIMTGTAPHLYETRLDAKVFHSGQKSALLSSKNDDATFNENTFGTLMQSISAKSFTNKRVKFSPFIKTEAVDKCGVWARIDDAKYDILQFDNMMDRAIIGTNEWNYYSVVLDVSENAASMHFGVILLGKGKVWIDQFKVEEVDLSIPNTDTLTKPQDLPSLPTNLDFEEC
;
A
#
# COMPACT_ATOMS: atom_id res chain seq x y z
N MET A 1 22.44 -19.78 -6.04
CA MET A 1 21.66 -19.80 -4.77
C MET A 1 22.39 -19.21 -3.55
N ARG A 2 23.69 -19.49 -3.33
CA ARG A 2 24.43 -19.02 -2.13
C ARG A 2 24.65 -17.49 -2.07
N MET A 3 24.70 -16.81 -3.21
CA MET A 3 24.80 -15.34 -3.27
C MET A 3 23.48 -14.63 -2.92
N PHE A 4 22.32 -15.16 -3.34
CA PHE A 4 21.00 -14.59 -3.02
C PHE A 4 20.74 -14.60 -1.51
N LYS A 5 20.99 -15.73 -0.84
CA LYS A 5 20.83 -15.84 0.62
C LYS A 5 21.80 -14.95 1.40
N LYS A 6 22.98 -14.67 0.85
CA LYS A 6 23.95 -13.72 1.44
C LYS A 6 23.48 -12.26 1.31
N ALA A 7 22.73 -11.93 0.26
CA ALA A 7 22.25 -10.57 0.01
C ALA A 7 20.90 -10.27 0.69
N THR A 8 20.01 -11.26 0.80
CA THR A 8 18.62 -11.05 1.26
C THR A 8 18.30 -11.72 2.60
N GLY A 9 19.20 -12.54 3.16
CA GLY A 9 18.95 -13.34 4.36
C GLY A 9 18.04 -14.56 4.14
N TYR A 10 17.31 -14.59 3.03
CA TYR A 10 16.38 -15.66 2.65
C TYR A 10 16.93 -16.49 1.50
N THR A 11 16.57 -17.76 1.45
CA THR A 11 16.69 -18.51 0.20
C THR A 11 15.80 -17.87 -0.87
N PHE A 12 16.19 -18.03 -2.13
CA PHE A 12 15.39 -17.59 -3.28
C PHE A 12 13.95 -18.12 -3.22
N TYR A 13 13.80 -19.36 -2.76
CA TYR A 13 12.52 -19.99 -2.53
C TYR A 13 11.69 -19.28 -1.46
N GLU A 14 12.26 -18.97 -0.29
CA GLU A 14 11.56 -18.26 0.79
C GLU A 14 11.12 -16.86 0.36
N TYR A 15 11.94 -16.15 -0.42
CA TYR A 15 11.60 -14.82 -0.93
C TYR A 15 10.40 -14.85 -1.88
N ILE A 16 10.41 -15.75 -2.87
CA ILE A 16 9.27 -15.94 -3.79
C ILE A 16 8.02 -16.31 -3.00
N LEU A 17 8.17 -17.19 -2.01
CA LEU A 17 7.05 -17.66 -1.20
C LEU A 17 6.44 -16.52 -0.37
N SER A 18 7.26 -15.63 0.22
CA SER A 18 6.79 -14.46 0.95
C SER A 18 6.07 -13.46 0.03
N ARG A 19 6.61 -13.20 -1.17
CA ARG A 19 5.94 -12.36 -2.18
C ARG A 19 4.58 -12.93 -2.58
N ARG A 20 4.48 -14.23 -2.85
CA ARG A 20 3.20 -14.90 -3.18
C ARG A 20 2.17 -14.75 -2.06
N ILE A 21 2.59 -14.88 -0.81
CA ILE A 21 1.70 -14.74 0.35
C ILE A 21 1.25 -13.28 0.54
N ALA A 22 2.11 -12.31 0.25
CA ALA A 22 1.72 -10.89 0.22
C ALA A 22 0.65 -10.62 -0.84
N TYR A 23 0.82 -11.12 -2.06
CA TYR A 23 -0.21 -11.05 -3.10
C TYR A 23 -1.51 -11.75 -2.66
N ALA A 24 -1.40 -12.91 -2.02
CA ALA A 24 -2.55 -13.63 -1.50
C ALA A 24 -3.40 -12.76 -0.56
N SER A 25 -2.77 -11.94 0.29
CA SER A 25 -3.50 -11.05 1.19
C SER A 25 -4.35 -10.05 0.42
N GLN A 26 -3.82 -9.47 -0.66
CA GLN A 26 -4.56 -8.54 -1.51
C GLN A 26 -5.76 -9.23 -2.16
N TYR A 27 -5.57 -10.40 -2.77
CA TYR A 27 -6.67 -11.20 -3.32
C TYR A 27 -7.72 -11.58 -2.27
N LEU A 28 -7.31 -11.87 -1.04
CA LEU A 28 -8.24 -12.20 0.03
C LEU A 28 -9.06 -11.00 0.52
N LEU A 29 -8.49 -9.79 0.45
CA LEU A 29 -9.14 -8.54 0.87
C LEU A 29 -10.06 -7.96 -0.20
N TYR A 30 -9.65 -8.07 -1.45
CA TYR A 30 -10.22 -7.32 -2.57
C TYR A 30 -10.88 -8.22 -3.61
N THR A 31 -11.01 -9.52 -3.38
CA THR A 31 -11.74 -10.38 -4.31
C THR A 31 -12.48 -11.48 -3.58
N ASP A 32 -13.55 -11.97 -4.21
CA ASP A 32 -14.29 -13.14 -3.76
C ASP A 32 -13.65 -14.46 -4.24
N ILE A 33 -12.42 -14.43 -4.77
CA ILE A 33 -11.73 -15.63 -5.29
C ILE A 33 -11.77 -16.74 -4.24
N SER A 34 -12.12 -17.97 -4.58
CA SER A 34 -12.13 -19.01 -3.56
C SER A 34 -10.70 -19.24 -3.03
N ILE A 35 -10.55 -19.66 -1.76
CA ILE A 35 -9.23 -19.99 -1.19
C ILE A 35 -8.56 -21.10 -2.03
N ILE A 36 -9.36 -21.97 -2.63
CA ILE A 36 -8.94 -23.02 -3.53
C ILE A 36 -8.36 -22.41 -4.81
N ASP A 37 -9.08 -21.53 -5.49
CA ASP A 37 -8.60 -20.90 -6.74
C ASP A 37 -7.36 -20.05 -6.50
N LEU A 38 -7.30 -19.34 -5.37
CA LEU A 38 -6.13 -18.56 -4.99
C LEU A 38 -4.89 -19.45 -4.76
N THR A 39 -5.09 -20.68 -4.28
CA THR A 39 -4.00 -21.67 -4.13
C THR A 39 -3.40 -22.01 -5.50
N PHE A 40 -4.25 -22.19 -6.52
CA PHE A 40 -3.83 -22.46 -7.89
C PHE A 40 -3.15 -21.24 -8.53
N VAL A 41 -3.74 -20.05 -8.41
CA VAL A 41 -3.18 -18.79 -8.95
C VAL A 41 -1.77 -18.51 -8.42
N LEU A 42 -1.53 -18.85 -7.14
CA LEU A 42 -0.23 -18.63 -6.49
C LEU A 42 0.71 -19.84 -6.60
N ASN A 43 0.36 -20.85 -7.41
CA ASN A 43 1.13 -22.07 -7.63
C ASN A 43 1.54 -22.77 -6.33
N PHE A 44 0.61 -22.89 -5.37
CA PHE A 44 0.77 -23.75 -4.20
C PHE A 44 0.34 -25.17 -4.52
N GLN A 45 1.08 -26.14 -3.99
CA GLN A 45 0.83 -27.57 -4.25
C GLN A 45 -0.44 -28.11 -3.59
N SER A 46 -0.92 -27.43 -2.54
CA SER A 46 -2.19 -27.77 -1.88
C SER A 46 -2.73 -26.57 -1.09
N GLN A 47 -4.04 -26.59 -0.83
CA GLN A 47 -4.72 -25.56 -0.05
C GLN A 47 -4.21 -25.50 1.40
N GLU A 48 -3.82 -26.64 1.98
CA GLU A 48 -3.25 -26.76 3.32
C GLU A 48 -1.83 -26.18 3.36
N ALA A 49 -1.04 -26.36 2.30
CA ALA A 49 0.29 -25.74 2.20
C ALA A 49 0.17 -24.22 2.13
N PHE A 50 -0.74 -23.71 1.30
CA PHE A 50 -1.08 -22.30 1.24
C PHE A 50 -1.57 -21.76 2.59
N SER A 51 -2.59 -22.39 3.19
CA SER A 51 -3.21 -21.92 4.43
C SER A 51 -2.26 -21.93 5.62
N ARG A 52 -1.41 -22.96 5.76
CA ARG A 52 -0.39 -22.99 6.81
C ARG A 52 0.65 -21.89 6.63
N ARG A 53 1.10 -21.67 5.40
CA ARG A 53 2.09 -20.63 5.11
C ARG A 53 1.50 -19.23 5.31
N PHE A 54 0.28 -18.99 4.84
CA PHE A 54 -0.44 -17.75 5.04
C PHE A 54 -0.65 -17.44 6.53
N LYS A 55 -1.10 -18.43 7.31
CA LYS A 55 -1.23 -18.32 8.77
C LYS A 55 0.11 -18.08 9.46
N SER A 56 1.20 -18.69 8.99
CA SER A 56 2.54 -18.47 9.54
C SER A 56 3.03 -17.03 9.35
N VAL A 57 2.55 -16.32 8.33
CA VAL A 57 2.95 -14.93 8.04
C VAL A 57 1.98 -13.93 8.69
N TYR A 58 0.68 -14.17 8.61
CA TYR A 58 -0.36 -13.22 9.05
C TYR A 58 -1.06 -13.60 10.37
N GLY A 59 -0.66 -14.69 11.01
CA GLY A 59 -1.27 -15.20 12.25
C GLY A 59 -2.65 -15.86 12.08
N LEU A 60 -3.33 -15.64 10.94
CA LEU A 60 -4.70 -16.09 10.68
C LEU A 60 -4.79 -16.97 9.42
N PRO A 61 -5.64 -18.01 9.40
CA PRO A 61 -5.97 -18.72 8.16
C PRO A 61 -6.59 -17.79 7.12
N PRO A 62 -6.36 -18.01 5.82
CA PRO A 62 -6.77 -17.09 4.74
C PRO A 62 -8.28 -16.78 4.73
N GLY A 63 -9.14 -17.78 5.01
CA GLY A 63 -10.58 -17.56 5.09
C GLY A 63 -11.03 -16.74 6.30
N LYS A 64 -10.37 -16.94 7.45
CA LYS A 64 -10.61 -16.10 8.64
C LYS A 64 -10.08 -14.69 8.41
N TYR A 65 -8.92 -14.56 7.77
CA TYR A 65 -8.34 -13.30 7.38
C TYR A 65 -9.27 -12.52 6.45
N ARG A 66 -9.76 -13.15 5.37
CA ARG A 66 -10.79 -12.58 4.49
C ARG A 66 -11.99 -12.10 5.28
N LYS A 67 -12.63 -12.96 6.07
CA LYS A 67 -13.86 -12.64 6.79
C LYS A 67 -13.67 -11.53 7.83
N LEU A 68 -12.55 -11.55 8.56
CA LEU A 68 -12.25 -10.55 9.59
C LEU A 68 -11.97 -9.19 8.94
N MET A 69 -11.18 -9.17 7.87
CA MET A 69 -10.79 -7.94 7.20
C MET A 69 -11.89 -7.39 6.26
N SER A 70 -12.71 -8.25 5.66
CA SER A 70 -13.92 -7.85 4.93
C SER A 70 -15.03 -7.39 5.86
N GLY A 71 -15.10 -7.93 7.09
CA GLY A 71 -15.95 -7.42 8.17
C GLY A 71 -15.51 -6.04 8.64
N LEU A 72 -14.20 -5.78 8.75
CA LEU A 72 -13.66 -4.45 9.05
C LEU A 72 -13.91 -3.42 7.92
N ALA A 73 -14.09 -3.87 6.67
CA ALA A 73 -14.44 -3.02 5.55
C ALA A 73 -15.95 -2.70 5.47
N ASN A 74 -16.81 -3.50 6.09
CA ASN A 74 -18.27 -3.38 5.99
C ASN A 74 -18.98 -3.01 7.30
N ASP A 75 -18.34 -3.11 8.47
CA ASP A 75 -18.94 -2.76 9.75
C ASP A 75 -18.13 -1.67 10.49
N ASN A 76 -18.76 -0.50 10.66
CA ASN A 76 -18.35 0.58 11.56
C ASN A 76 -18.49 0.18 13.05
N LYS A 77 -17.87 -0.92 13.49
CA LYS A 77 -17.69 -1.24 14.92
C LYS A 77 -16.36 -1.98 15.14
N GLY A 78 -15.41 -1.29 15.81
CA GLY A 78 -14.26 -1.91 16.49
C GLY A 78 -14.74 -2.97 17.50
N GLU A 79 -13.95 -3.94 17.95
CA GLU A 79 -12.51 -4.07 18.25
C GLU A 79 -12.10 -5.52 17.82
N GLU A 80 -10.87 -6.00 17.67
CA GLU A 80 -9.66 -5.85 18.47
C GLU A 80 -8.52 -6.54 17.67
N LEU A 81 -7.53 -5.79 17.19
CA LEU A 81 -6.23 -6.32 16.74
C LEU A 81 -5.18 -5.36 17.30
N MET A 82 -4.61 -5.77 18.42
CA MET A 82 -3.71 -5.00 19.28
C MET A 82 -2.38 -4.67 18.58
N THR A 83 -2.07 -3.39 18.40
CA THR A 83 -0.94 -2.68 19.05
C THR A 83 -0.82 -1.23 18.56
N SER A 84 -0.51 -0.32 19.50
CA SER A 84 -0.25 1.13 19.37
C SER A 84 -1.49 2.04 19.25
N GLU A 85 -1.46 3.17 19.96
CA GLU A 85 -2.57 4.10 20.21
C GLU A 85 -3.40 4.41 18.96
N ASN A 86 -4.69 4.09 19.01
CA ASN A 86 -5.58 4.10 17.85
C ASN A 86 -5.79 5.53 17.32
N ILE A 87 -5.24 5.87 16.15
CA ILE A 87 -5.52 7.14 15.48
C ILE A 87 -6.90 7.01 14.81
N LYS A 88 -7.91 7.66 15.40
CA LYS A 88 -9.31 7.54 14.94
C LYS A 88 -9.45 7.69 13.42
N GLY A 89 -10.01 6.67 12.78
CA GLY A 89 -10.28 6.65 11.33
C GLY A 89 -9.08 6.31 10.45
N TRP A 90 -7.88 6.13 11.02
CA TRP A 90 -6.68 5.71 10.30
C TRP A 90 -6.28 4.30 10.69
N ILE A 91 -5.86 3.52 9.70
CA ILE A 91 -5.54 2.11 9.87
C ILE A 91 -4.04 1.91 9.58
N MET A 92 -3.35 1.22 10.48
CA MET A 92 -2.00 0.74 10.26
C MET A 92 -2.04 -0.64 9.58
N THR A 93 -1.38 -0.77 8.42
CA THR A 93 -1.22 -2.03 7.69
C THR A 93 0.15 -2.07 6.99
N GLY A 94 0.44 -3.11 6.22
CA GLY A 94 1.67 -3.23 5.44
C GLY A 94 2.12 -4.68 5.26
N THR A 95 3.34 -4.88 4.76
CA THR A 95 3.92 -6.22 4.61
C THR A 95 4.42 -6.79 5.93
N ALA A 96 4.75 -5.93 6.90
CA ALA A 96 5.17 -6.35 8.24
C ALA A 96 4.69 -5.34 9.32
N PRO A 97 3.37 -5.15 9.51
CA PRO A 97 2.83 -4.11 10.38
C PRO A 97 3.28 -4.23 11.84
N HIS A 98 3.63 -5.44 12.29
CA HIS A 98 4.18 -5.67 13.63
C HIS A 98 5.54 -4.99 13.85
N LEU A 99 6.31 -4.74 12.78
CA LEU A 99 7.59 -4.02 12.81
C LEU A 99 7.43 -2.50 12.79
N TYR A 100 6.19 -1.99 12.74
CA TYR A 100 5.90 -0.56 12.74
C TYR A 100 4.99 -0.22 13.91
N GLU A 101 5.04 1.03 14.34
CA GLU A 101 4.11 1.61 15.31
C GLU A 101 3.55 2.93 14.80
N THR A 102 2.36 3.24 15.31
CA THR A 102 1.74 4.55 15.13
C THR A 102 1.32 5.15 16.46
N ARG A 103 1.44 6.46 16.57
CA ARG A 103 0.90 7.20 17.71
C ARG A 103 0.61 8.65 17.33
N LEU A 104 -0.13 9.34 18.18
CA LEU A 104 -0.22 10.80 18.11
C LEU A 104 0.98 11.42 18.84
N ASP A 105 1.64 12.39 18.20
CA ASP A 105 2.76 13.12 18.77
C ASP A 105 2.35 14.57 19.03
N ALA A 106 2.31 14.97 20.30
CA ALA A 106 1.99 16.33 20.74
C ALA A 106 3.23 17.23 20.87
N LYS A 107 4.44 16.70 20.66
CA LYS A 107 5.71 17.45 20.75
C LYS A 107 6.24 17.82 19.37
N VAL A 108 6.08 16.93 18.40
CA VAL A 108 6.51 17.14 17.02
C VAL A 108 5.25 17.23 16.15
N PHE A 109 4.87 18.43 15.74
CA PHE A 109 3.74 18.67 14.85
C PHE A 109 4.02 19.90 13.97
N HIS A 110 3.30 20.03 12.87
CA HIS A 110 3.43 21.17 11.95
C HIS A 110 2.50 22.30 12.36
N SER A 111 1.24 21.97 12.65
CA SER A 111 0.22 22.95 13.01
C SER A 111 -0.81 22.34 13.98
N GLY A 112 -1.49 23.19 14.77
CA GLY A 112 -2.49 22.72 15.73
C GLY A 112 -1.84 22.21 17.02
N GLN A 113 -2.14 20.97 17.41
CA GLN A 113 -1.72 20.41 18.71
C GLN A 113 -0.97 19.08 18.62
N LYS A 114 -1.17 18.32 17.53
CA LYS A 114 -0.66 16.95 17.40
C LYS A 114 -0.45 16.60 15.93
N SER A 115 0.52 15.74 15.65
CA SER A 115 0.67 15.05 14.36
C SER A 115 0.55 13.53 14.53
N ALA A 116 0.42 12.79 13.42
CA ALA A 116 0.51 11.34 13.42
C ALA A 116 1.95 10.91 13.16
N LEU A 117 2.50 10.05 14.01
CA LEU A 117 3.79 9.40 13.78
C LEU A 117 3.57 8.00 13.22
N LEU A 118 4.32 7.66 12.18
CA LEU A 118 4.59 6.31 11.70
C LEU A 118 6.09 6.04 11.85
N SER A 119 6.46 5.01 12.60
CA SER A 119 7.88 4.65 12.77
C SER A 119 8.14 3.15 12.76
N SER A 120 9.30 2.78 12.23
CA SER A 120 9.84 1.43 12.40
C SER A 120 10.19 1.16 13.87
N LYS A 121 9.86 -0.03 14.38
CA LYS A 121 10.26 -0.52 15.70
C LYS A 121 11.62 -1.20 15.62
N ASN A 122 12.54 -0.79 16.48
CA ASN A 122 13.85 -1.42 16.75
C ASN A 122 14.73 -1.69 15.50
N ASP A 123 15.97 -2.11 15.74
CA ASP A 123 16.86 -2.63 14.70
C ASP A 123 16.56 -4.11 14.43
N ASP A 124 15.36 -4.40 13.92
CA ASP A 124 15.04 -5.75 13.46
C ASP A 124 15.81 -6.06 12.15
N ALA A 125 16.58 -7.15 12.14
CA ALA A 125 17.37 -7.56 10.98
C ALA A 125 16.50 -8.00 9.77
N THR A 126 15.18 -8.09 9.93
CA THR A 126 14.23 -8.45 8.86
C THR A 126 13.78 -7.27 7.99
N PHE A 127 14.14 -6.02 8.33
CA PHE A 127 13.95 -4.88 7.42
C PHE A 127 14.70 -5.13 6.12
N ASN A 128 13.96 -5.15 5.01
CA ASN A 128 14.48 -5.25 3.65
C ASN A 128 13.69 -4.32 2.72
N GLU A 129 14.08 -4.27 1.44
CA GLU A 129 13.49 -3.40 0.42
C GLU A 129 11.98 -3.61 0.15
N ASN A 130 11.37 -4.68 0.68
CA ASN A 130 9.94 -4.96 0.56
C ASN A 130 9.19 -4.82 1.90
N THR A 131 9.89 -4.52 3.00
CA THR A 131 9.30 -4.37 4.32
C THR A 131 8.77 -2.96 4.46
N PHE A 132 7.45 -2.80 4.57
CA PHE A 132 6.82 -1.50 4.74
C PHE A 132 5.66 -1.53 5.73
N GLY A 133 5.42 -0.37 6.33
CA GLY A 133 4.24 -0.03 7.10
C GLY A 133 3.56 1.19 6.47
N THR A 134 2.24 1.25 6.55
CA THR A 134 1.48 2.39 6.06
C THR A 134 0.38 2.76 7.03
N LEU A 135 0.25 4.05 7.27
CA LEU A 135 -0.92 4.63 7.93
C LEU A 135 -1.85 5.16 6.84
N MET A 136 -3.08 4.65 6.78
CA MET A 136 -3.98 4.93 5.64
C MET A 136 -5.44 5.09 6.02
N GLN A 137 -6.22 5.66 5.09
CA GLN A 137 -7.68 5.63 5.09
C GLN A 137 -8.21 5.03 3.77
N SER A 138 -9.47 4.60 3.82
CA SER A 138 -10.24 4.21 2.65
C SER A 138 -11.57 4.95 2.66
N ILE A 139 -11.96 5.53 1.54
CA ILE A 139 -13.25 6.21 1.38
C ILE A 139 -13.92 5.83 0.06
N SER A 140 -15.24 6.05 -0.03
CA SER A 140 -15.94 5.93 -1.31
C SER A 140 -15.50 7.03 -2.29
N ALA A 141 -15.32 6.66 -3.56
CA ALA A 141 -15.00 7.60 -4.63
C ALA A 141 -16.20 8.46 -5.07
N LYS A 142 -17.42 8.16 -4.62
CA LYS A 142 -18.68 8.75 -5.12
C LYS A 142 -18.74 10.29 -5.08
N SER A 143 -18.15 10.91 -4.04
CA SER A 143 -18.14 12.38 -3.93
C SER A 143 -17.08 13.05 -4.83
N PHE A 144 -16.22 12.24 -5.42
CA PHE A 144 -15.07 12.63 -6.23
C PHE A 144 -15.18 12.18 -7.69
N THR A 145 -16.29 11.56 -8.10
CA THR A 145 -16.50 11.09 -9.48
C THR A 145 -16.29 12.23 -10.49
N ASN A 146 -15.54 11.92 -11.55
CA ASN A 146 -15.15 12.84 -12.63
C ASN A 146 -14.32 14.05 -12.20
N LYS A 147 -13.54 13.91 -11.12
CA LYS A 147 -12.67 14.98 -10.61
C LYS A 147 -11.21 14.55 -10.59
N ARG A 148 -10.33 15.55 -10.68
CA ARG A 148 -8.92 15.39 -10.33
C ARG A 148 -8.76 15.66 -8.84
N VAL A 149 -8.15 14.71 -8.13
CA VAL A 149 -8.06 14.75 -6.67
C VAL A 149 -6.61 14.77 -6.24
N LYS A 150 -6.28 15.70 -5.36
CA LYS A 150 -4.96 15.85 -4.74
C LYS A 150 -5.01 15.33 -3.31
N PHE A 151 -4.08 14.43 -3.01
CA PHE A 151 -3.80 13.89 -1.67
C PHE A 151 -2.54 14.55 -1.17
N SER A 152 -2.63 15.37 -0.12
CA SER A 152 -1.52 16.23 0.30
C SER A 152 -1.39 16.35 1.81
N PRO A 153 -0.33 15.81 2.41
CA PRO A 153 0.10 16.10 3.77
C PRO A 153 1.32 17.02 3.84
N PHE A 154 1.55 17.56 5.04
CA PHE A 154 2.88 17.95 5.47
C PHE A 154 3.58 16.73 6.10
N ILE A 155 4.83 16.49 5.70
CA ILE A 155 5.64 15.38 6.20
C ILE A 155 6.97 15.90 6.73
N LYS A 156 7.35 15.42 7.92
CA LYS A 156 8.69 15.53 8.50
C LYS A 156 9.28 14.12 8.64
N THR A 157 10.57 13.96 8.41
CA THR A 157 11.23 12.65 8.50
C THR A 157 12.48 12.68 9.38
N GLU A 158 12.78 11.55 10.01
CA GLU A 158 14.04 11.31 10.70
C GLU A 158 14.58 9.94 10.29
N ALA A 159 15.79 9.94 9.70
CA ALA A 159 16.53 8.75 9.31
C ALA A 159 15.68 7.72 8.53
N VAL A 160 14.86 8.19 7.57
CA VAL A 160 14.04 7.29 6.76
C VAL A 160 14.83 6.68 5.62
N ASP A 161 14.68 5.37 5.40
CA ASP A 161 15.22 4.70 4.22
C ASP A 161 14.49 5.22 2.98
N LYS A 162 13.17 5.01 2.93
CA LYS A 162 12.26 5.61 1.93
C LYS A 162 10.87 5.80 2.53
N CYS A 163 10.25 6.95 2.31
CA CYS A 163 8.82 7.12 2.55
C CYS A 163 8.16 7.97 1.46
N GLY A 164 6.84 7.97 1.44
CA GLY A 164 6.09 8.74 0.45
C GLY A 164 4.60 8.82 0.78
N VAL A 165 3.94 9.78 0.15
CA VAL A 165 2.48 9.77 0.05
C VAL A 165 2.11 8.72 -0.98
N TRP A 166 1.02 8.00 -0.75
CA TRP A 166 0.46 7.13 -1.76
C TRP A 166 -1.04 7.30 -1.85
N ALA A 167 -1.56 7.08 -3.05
CA ALA A 167 -2.98 6.98 -3.31
C ALA A 167 -3.24 5.92 -4.40
N ARG A 168 -4.42 5.30 -4.30
CA ARG A 168 -4.91 4.29 -5.22
C ARG A 168 -6.40 4.47 -5.40
N ILE A 169 -6.84 4.46 -6.65
CA ILE A 169 -8.25 4.52 -7.02
C ILE A 169 -8.62 3.17 -7.62
N ASP A 170 -9.64 2.52 -7.06
CA ASP A 170 -10.09 1.21 -7.50
C ASP A 170 -11.51 1.29 -8.06
N ASP A 171 -11.83 0.47 -9.05
CA ASP A 171 -13.20 0.28 -9.52
C ASP A 171 -14.01 -0.66 -8.61
N ALA A 172 -15.28 -0.92 -8.95
CA ALA A 172 -16.14 -1.81 -8.16
C ALA A 172 -15.73 -3.30 -8.21
N LYS A 173 -14.85 -3.68 -9.14
CA LYS A 173 -14.24 -5.01 -9.27
C LYS A 173 -12.86 -5.08 -8.64
N TYR A 174 -12.44 -4.00 -7.98
CA TYR A 174 -11.15 -3.83 -7.34
C TYR A 174 -9.96 -3.79 -8.30
N ASP A 175 -10.21 -3.49 -9.58
CA ASP A 175 -9.16 -3.18 -10.55
C ASP A 175 -8.61 -1.78 -10.26
N ILE A 176 -7.28 -1.65 -10.30
CA ILE A 176 -6.61 -0.39 -10.01
C ILE A 176 -6.70 0.53 -11.23
N LEU A 177 -7.40 1.64 -11.10
CA LEU A 177 -7.61 2.63 -12.15
C LEU A 177 -6.50 3.68 -12.19
N GLN A 178 -6.00 4.08 -11.02
CA GLN A 178 -4.93 5.07 -10.86
C GLN A 178 -4.11 4.71 -9.62
N PHE A 179 -2.80 4.87 -9.68
CA PHE A 179 -1.93 4.61 -8.54
C PHE A 179 -0.64 5.41 -8.58
N ASP A 180 -0.26 5.90 -7.41
CA ASP A 180 1.02 6.53 -7.19
C ASP A 180 1.42 6.36 -5.73
N ASN A 181 2.68 6.06 -5.48
CA ASN A 181 3.24 5.87 -4.15
C ASN A 181 4.51 6.68 -3.90
N MET A 182 4.84 7.60 -4.82
CA MET A 182 6.07 8.39 -4.83
C MET A 182 7.37 7.58 -4.77
N MET A 183 7.40 6.26 -4.97
CA MET A 183 8.65 5.48 -4.81
C MET A 183 9.71 5.79 -5.88
N ASP A 184 9.31 6.37 -7.00
CA ASP A 184 10.18 6.94 -8.03
C ASP A 184 10.80 8.29 -7.63
N ARG A 185 10.22 8.95 -6.61
CA ARG A 185 10.63 10.25 -6.05
C ARG A 185 10.53 10.26 -4.52
N ALA A 186 11.02 9.17 -3.91
CA ALA A 186 10.84 8.92 -2.49
C ALA A 186 11.51 9.99 -1.61
N ILE A 187 10.93 10.23 -0.44
CA ILE A 187 11.53 11.04 0.61
C ILE A 187 12.54 10.16 1.36
N ILE A 188 13.77 10.64 1.51
CA ILE A 188 14.90 9.88 2.09
C ILE A 188 15.59 10.72 3.17
N GLY A 189 16.06 10.08 4.23
CA GLY A 189 16.88 10.69 5.28
C GLY A 189 16.09 11.54 6.28
N THR A 190 16.72 12.58 6.79
CA THR A 190 16.12 13.49 7.78
C THR A 190 15.77 14.81 7.11
N ASN A 191 14.49 15.18 7.17
CA ASN A 191 13.97 16.39 6.53
C ASN A 191 13.09 17.14 7.52
N GLU A 192 13.12 18.47 7.46
CA GLU A 192 12.12 19.31 8.12
C GLU A 192 10.75 19.16 7.45
N TRP A 193 9.73 19.73 8.09
CA TRP A 193 8.36 19.73 7.54
C TRP A 193 8.34 20.28 6.12
N ASN A 194 7.89 19.45 5.18
CA ASN A 194 7.74 19.80 3.77
C ASN A 194 6.37 19.35 3.28
N TYR A 195 5.87 20.03 2.26
CA TYR A 195 4.60 19.71 1.61
C TYR A 195 4.82 18.72 0.47
N TYR A 196 4.00 17.67 0.41
CA TYR A 196 4.05 16.65 -0.64
C TYR A 196 2.65 16.39 -1.18
N SER A 197 2.57 15.87 -2.41
CA SER A 197 1.29 15.53 -3.00
C SER A 197 1.35 14.41 -4.03
N VAL A 198 0.25 13.68 -4.10
CA VAL A 198 -0.12 12.76 -5.18
C VAL A 198 -1.41 13.30 -5.80
N VAL A 199 -1.54 13.25 -7.13
CA VAL A 199 -2.69 13.78 -7.86
C VAL A 199 -3.18 12.71 -8.84
N LEU A 200 -4.41 12.24 -8.65
CA LEU A 200 -5.00 11.15 -9.46
C LEU A 200 -6.37 11.56 -10.02
N ASP A 201 -6.74 10.99 -11.16
CA ASP A 201 -8.04 11.20 -11.80
C ASP A 201 -9.07 10.15 -11.31
N VAL A 202 -10.22 10.61 -10.85
CA VAL A 202 -11.28 9.73 -10.35
C VAL A 202 -12.33 9.56 -11.44
N SER A 203 -12.24 8.47 -12.22
CA SER A 203 -13.16 8.19 -13.33
C SER A 203 -14.58 7.81 -12.86
N GLU A 204 -15.53 7.75 -13.79
CA GLU A 204 -16.92 7.29 -13.53
C GLU A 204 -17.01 5.90 -12.92
N ASN A 205 -16.06 5.03 -13.26
CA ASN A 205 -16.03 3.65 -12.80
C ASN A 205 -15.38 3.50 -11.41
N ALA A 206 -14.81 4.57 -10.84
CA ALA A 206 -14.17 4.53 -9.53
C ALA A 206 -15.20 4.26 -8.43
N ALA A 207 -14.90 3.28 -7.57
CA ALA A 207 -15.73 2.89 -6.43
C ALA A 207 -15.11 3.32 -5.11
N SER A 208 -13.80 3.16 -4.95
CA SER A 208 -13.07 3.47 -3.72
C SER A 208 -11.76 4.22 -3.96
N MET A 209 -11.35 4.98 -2.96
CA MET A 209 -10.07 5.67 -2.91
C MET A 209 -9.35 5.26 -1.63
N HIS A 210 -8.09 4.86 -1.77
CA HIS A 210 -7.22 4.43 -0.68
C HIS A 210 -5.99 5.32 -0.68
N PHE A 211 -5.63 5.90 0.45
CA PHE A 211 -4.53 6.85 0.50
C PHE A 211 -3.89 6.90 1.88
N GLY A 212 -2.66 7.37 1.93
CA GLY A 212 -1.96 7.57 3.18
C GLY A 212 -0.48 7.85 2.98
N VAL A 213 0.30 7.49 3.99
CA VAL A 213 1.75 7.62 3.96
C VAL A 213 2.36 6.26 4.23
N ILE A 214 3.28 5.87 3.35
CA ILE A 214 4.01 4.61 3.39
C ILE A 214 5.44 4.86 3.86
N LEU A 215 5.93 4.03 4.78
CA LEU A 215 7.32 3.96 5.21
C LEU A 215 7.88 2.60 4.80
N LEU A 216 8.88 2.60 3.93
CA LEU A 216 9.57 1.43 3.42
C LEU A 216 10.96 1.38 4.06
N GLY A 217 11.20 0.33 4.85
CA GLY A 217 12.41 0.20 5.67
C GLY A 217 12.29 0.94 6.99
N LYS A 218 13.42 1.47 7.47
CA LYS A 218 13.55 2.09 8.78
C LYS A 218 13.25 3.58 8.74
N GLY A 219 12.99 4.14 9.92
CA GLY A 219 12.92 5.58 10.18
C GLY A 219 11.64 6.01 10.87
N LYS A 220 11.45 7.33 10.93
CA LYS A 220 10.27 7.98 11.51
C LYS A 220 9.70 8.99 10.53
N VAL A 221 8.38 8.98 10.41
CA VAL A 221 7.61 9.86 9.53
C VAL A 221 6.49 10.50 10.35
N TRP A 222 6.56 11.81 10.52
CA TRP A 222 5.45 12.57 11.09
C TRP A 222 4.59 13.13 9.95
N ILE A 223 3.28 13.06 10.12
CA ILE A 223 2.26 13.38 9.12
C ILE A 223 1.29 14.35 9.77
N ASP A 224 1.07 15.50 9.12
CA ASP A 224 0.16 16.51 9.61
C ASP A 224 -0.64 17.15 8.47
N GLN A 225 -1.81 17.68 8.80
CA GLN A 225 -2.72 18.38 7.88
C GLN A 225 -2.97 17.64 6.55
N PHE A 226 -3.19 16.32 6.61
CA PHE A 226 -3.52 15.54 5.42
C PHE A 226 -4.84 16.03 4.81
N LYS A 227 -4.80 16.45 3.55
CA LYS A 227 -5.95 16.92 2.78
C LYS A 227 -6.23 16.01 1.59
N VAL A 228 -7.51 15.84 1.31
CA VAL A 228 -8.04 15.22 0.09
C VAL A 228 -8.97 16.26 -0.52
N GLU A 229 -8.56 16.83 -1.65
CA GLU A 229 -9.25 17.95 -2.26
C GLU A 229 -9.33 17.81 -3.78
N GLU A 230 -10.45 18.26 -4.35
CA GLU A 230 -10.57 18.46 -5.78
C GLU A 230 -9.65 19.59 -6.24
N VAL A 231 -8.99 19.39 -7.37
CA VAL A 231 -8.13 20.39 -8.00
C VAL A 231 -8.44 20.50 -9.49
N ASP A 232 -8.02 21.61 -10.09
CA ASP A 232 -8.19 21.88 -11.51
C ASP A 232 -7.38 20.90 -12.39
N LEU A 233 -7.87 20.63 -13.60
CA LEU A 233 -7.20 19.73 -14.56
C LEU A 233 -5.86 20.26 -15.08
N SER A 234 -5.53 21.54 -14.85
CA SER A 234 -4.19 22.10 -15.10
C SER A 234 -3.12 21.56 -14.14
N ILE A 235 -3.50 21.04 -12.98
CA ILE A 235 -2.55 20.40 -12.06
C ILE A 235 -2.17 19.03 -12.64
N PRO A 236 -0.88 18.74 -12.90
CA PRO A 236 -0.47 17.48 -13.51
C PRO A 236 -0.90 16.25 -12.71
N ASN A 237 -1.37 15.22 -13.41
CA ASN A 237 -1.61 13.89 -12.85
C ASN A 237 -0.26 13.21 -12.58
N THR A 238 -0.15 12.51 -11.45
CA THR A 238 1.08 11.83 -11.00
C THR A 238 0.98 10.30 -11.05
N ASP A 239 -0.06 9.76 -11.69
CA ASP A 239 -0.27 8.32 -11.89
C ASP A 239 0.97 7.63 -12.47
N THR A 240 1.31 6.49 -11.89
CA THR A 240 2.50 5.71 -12.21
C THR A 240 2.18 4.43 -12.96
N LEU A 241 0.89 4.07 -13.11
CA LEU A 241 0.45 2.92 -13.92
C LEU A 241 0.55 3.23 -15.40
N THR A 242 0.21 4.44 -15.79
CA THR A 242 0.22 4.91 -17.17
C THR A 242 1.60 5.41 -17.60
N LYS A 243 2.60 4.53 -17.58
CA LYS A 243 3.70 4.72 -18.54
C LYS A 243 3.14 4.32 -19.90
N PRO A 244 3.04 5.23 -20.89
CA PRO A 244 2.63 4.84 -22.22
C PRO A 244 3.56 3.71 -22.66
N GLN A 245 3.00 2.51 -22.86
CA GLN A 245 3.65 1.57 -23.74
C GLN A 245 3.57 2.21 -25.11
N ASP A 246 4.73 2.49 -25.72
CA ASP A 246 4.84 2.90 -27.11
C ASP A 246 4.39 1.73 -28.00
N LEU A 247 3.09 1.43 -27.97
CA LEU A 247 2.47 0.48 -28.86
C LEU A 247 2.33 1.16 -30.21
N PRO A 248 2.63 0.45 -31.30
CA PRO A 248 2.44 1.00 -32.62
C PRO A 248 0.97 1.39 -32.81
N SER A 249 0.74 2.58 -33.38
CA SER A 249 -0.61 3.11 -33.60
C SER A 249 -1.45 2.27 -34.57
N LEU A 250 -0.81 1.39 -35.32
CA LEU A 250 -1.41 0.48 -36.28
C LEU A 250 -0.72 -0.89 -36.18
N PRO A 251 -1.43 -1.99 -36.44
CA PRO A 251 -0.79 -3.30 -36.59
C PRO A 251 0.15 -3.31 -37.81
N THR A 252 1.27 -4.00 -37.69
CA THR A 252 2.27 -4.18 -38.77
C THR A 252 2.36 -5.65 -39.16
N ASN A 253 2.77 -5.94 -40.41
CA ASN A 253 3.00 -7.29 -40.94
C ASN A 253 1.80 -8.25 -40.74
N LEU A 254 0.59 -7.79 -41.07
CA LEU A 254 -0.64 -8.59 -40.89
C LEU A 254 -0.75 -9.76 -41.88
N ASP A 255 -0.08 -9.66 -43.03
CA ASP A 255 -0.01 -10.71 -44.04
C ASP A 255 1.19 -11.64 -43.85
N PHE A 256 2.10 -11.34 -42.91
CA PHE A 256 3.30 -12.10 -42.58
C PHE A 256 4.36 -12.14 -43.70
N GLU A 257 4.27 -11.26 -44.71
CA GLU A 257 5.16 -11.24 -45.87
C GLU A 257 6.37 -10.29 -45.71
N GLU A 258 6.42 -9.49 -44.64
CA GLU A 258 7.60 -8.65 -44.33
C GLU A 258 8.73 -9.50 -43.71
N CYS A 259 9.89 -9.55 -44.38
CA CYS A 259 11.13 -10.23 -43.97
C CYS A 259 12.00 -9.41 -43.01
#